data_AF-A0A2I0AJC6-F1
#
_entry.id   AF-A0A2I0AJC6-F1
#
_cell.length_a   1.000
_cell.length_b   1.000
_cell.length_c   1.000
_cell.angle_alpha   90.00
_cell.angle_beta   90.00
_cell.angle_gamma   90.00
#
_symmetry.space_group_name_H-M   'P 1'
#
loop_
_entity.id
_entity.type
_entity.pdbx_description
1 polymer ?
#
loop_
_entity_poly.entity_id
_entity_poly.type
_entity_poly.pdbx_seq_one_letter_code
_entity_poly.pdbx_strand_id
1 'polypeptide(L)'
;MNQDNYLEEALKMRNLLQEFLNKHDSVRFPSILGVREHIFTGSVSSLAWFMSNQETSFVTIGQRLLANPLRVRFHYGHPDVFDRLFHLTRGGVSKASNIINLSEDIFAGFNSTLREGSITHHEYLQVGKGRDVGLNQISLFEAKIANGNGEQTLSRDIYRLGHHFDFFRMMSCYFTTVGFYFSTLLTIWTVYVFLYGRLYLVLSGLEEGLASGKRFIHSEPLQIALASQSFVQLGFLMALPMMMEIGLEKGFRKALSEFILMQLQLASVFFTFSLGTKTHYYGRTLLHGGAEYRGTGHGFVVFHAKFAENYRLYSRSHFVKGFELMILLVIYQIFGQPYRSAVADIFITASIWFVVGTWLFAPFLFNPSGFEWQKIVDDWNDWNKWVSNRGGIGVPADKSWESWWEKEQEHLKYSGKLGILIEIVLAFRFFIYQYGLVYHLNMTRKTRSILVYGMSWLVILAVLLVMKTVSVGRRRFSANFQLIFRLFKFLIFITFLAILITIIAIPHMTLQDIIVCLLAFLPTGWGLLLIAQACKSAVRLFGLWGSVKALARGYEIVLGLLLFSPIAFLAWFPFVSEFQMRVLFNQAFSRGLQISRILGVHRKDRTRNKD
;
A
#
# COMPACT_ATOMS: atom_id res chain seq x y z
N MET A 1 20.60 8.43 18.06
CA MET A 1 21.24 7.13 18.31
C MET A 1 20.23 6.05 17.95
N ASN A 2 20.60 5.04 17.14
CA ASN A 2 19.65 4.00 16.64
C ASN A 2 19.42 2.90 17.69
N GLN A 3 20.48 2.55 18.42
CA GLN A 3 20.44 1.69 19.59
C GLN A 3 20.90 2.49 20.81
N ASP A 4 20.31 2.18 21.94
CA ASP A 4 20.77 2.66 23.23
C ASP A 4 20.74 1.51 24.21
N ASN A 5 21.67 1.49 25.16
CA ASN A 5 21.66 0.46 26.18
C ASN A 5 22.07 1.03 27.52
N TYR A 6 21.35 0.60 28.56
CA TYR A 6 21.66 0.98 29.92
C TYR A 6 22.94 0.26 30.39
N LEU A 7 23.72 0.90 31.26
CA LEU A 7 24.96 0.32 31.79
C LEU A 7 24.69 -1.01 32.51
N GLU A 8 23.56 -1.08 33.20
CA GLU A 8 23.06 -2.24 33.94
C GLU A 8 22.82 -3.45 33.04
N GLU A 9 22.33 -3.22 31.81
CA GLU A 9 22.15 -4.28 30.81
C GLU A 9 23.50 -4.77 30.29
N ALA A 10 24.48 -3.88 30.11
CA ALA A 10 25.82 -4.25 29.65
C ALA A 10 26.53 -5.23 30.61
N LEU A 11 26.30 -5.13 31.92
CA LEU A 11 26.85 -6.06 32.93
C LEU A 11 26.37 -7.50 32.73
N LYS A 12 25.19 -7.70 32.14
CA LYS A 12 24.61 -9.03 31.86
C LYS A 12 25.22 -9.69 30.62
N MET A 13 25.98 -8.96 29.80
CA MET A 13 26.58 -9.49 28.56
C MET A 13 27.48 -10.70 28.83
N ARG A 14 28.18 -10.73 29.98
CA ARG A 14 28.98 -11.89 30.39
C ARG A 14 28.12 -13.16 30.49
N ASN A 15 26.93 -13.05 31.08
CA ASN A 15 26.02 -14.18 31.25
C ASN A 15 25.47 -14.62 29.89
N LEU A 16 25.16 -13.66 29.00
CA LEU A 16 24.73 -13.97 27.63
C LEU A 16 25.80 -14.77 26.89
N LEU A 17 27.07 -14.33 26.92
CA LEU A 17 28.16 -15.04 26.23
C LEU A 17 28.38 -16.48 26.74
N GLN A 18 28.05 -16.76 28.01
CA GLN A 18 28.12 -18.12 28.54
C GLN A 18 27.08 -19.06 27.91
N GLU A 19 25.98 -18.55 27.35
CA GLU A 19 24.95 -19.37 26.70
C GLU A 19 25.49 -20.08 25.45
N PHE A 20 26.54 -19.57 24.80
CA PHE A 20 27.24 -20.30 23.73
C PHE A 20 27.83 -21.63 24.19
N LEU A 21 28.11 -21.79 25.49
CA LEU A 21 28.67 -23.01 26.07
C LEU A 21 27.57 -23.96 26.57
N ASN A 22 26.30 -23.56 26.50
CA ASN A 22 25.17 -24.35 26.97
C ASN A 22 24.42 -24.99 25.80
N LYS A 23 24.20 -26.31 25.87
CA LYS A 23 23.39 -27.03 24.87
C LYS A 23 21.91 -26.99 25.23
N HIS A 24 21.21 -25.94 24.82
CA HIS A 24 19.77 -25.78 25.11
C HIS A 24 18.90 -26.88 24.45
N ASP A 25 19.32 -27.40 23.30
CA ASP A 25 18.64 -28.50 22.60
C ASP A 25 19.23 -29.88 22.95
N SER A 26 20.06 -29.96 24.00
CA SER A 26 20.86 -31.14 24.40
C SER A 26 21.89 -31.63 23.38
N VAL A 27 21.82 -31.19 22.12
CA VAL A 27 22.65 -31.68 21.02
C VAL A 27 23.69 -30.66 20.58
N ARG A 28 23.29 -29.40 20.35
CA ARG A 28 24.10 -28.39 19.63
C ARG A 28 24.36 -27.17 20.51
N PHE A 29 25.55 -26.58 20.32
CA PHE A 29 25.85 -25.27 20.86
C PHE A 29 25.16 -24.19 20.01
N PRO A 30 24.67 -23.10 20.62
CA PRO A 30 24.15 -21.96 19.88
C PRO A 30 25.23 -21.37 18.97
N SER A 31 24.79 -20.85 17.84
CA SER A 31 25.63 -20.11 16.89
C SER A 31 25.23 -18.63 16.84
N ILE A 32 23.98 -18.33 17.19
CA ILE A 32 23.45 -16.98 17.34
C ILE A 32 22.61 -16.96 18.62
N LEU A 33 22.89 -15.98 19.49
CA LEU A 33 22.11 -15.72 20.69
C LEU A 33 21.19 -14.53 20.45
N GLY A 34 19.89 -14.79 20.51
CA GLY A 34 18.88 -13.78 20.34
C GLY A 34 18.64 -12.93 21.58
N VAL A 35 18.44 -11.63 21.40
CA VAL A 35 18.20 -10.70 22.52
C VAL A 35 16.92 -9.89 22.29
N ARG A 36 16.19 -9.62 23.37
CA ARG A 36 14.99 -8.78 23.35
C ARG A 36 15.33 -7.32 23.00
N GLU A 37 14.49 -6.69 22.17
CA GLU A 37 14.57 -5.24 21.89
C GLU A 37 13.49 -4.48 22.66
N HIS A 38 13.81 -3.28 23.18
CA HIS A 38 12.85 -2.36 23.80
C HIS A 38 12.69 -1.12 22.93
N ILE A 39 11.48 -0.92 22.39
CA ILE A 39 11.18 0.20 21.50
C ILE A 39 10.79 1.43 22.35
N PHE A 40 11.67 2.41 22.45
CA PHE A 40 11.45 3.57 23.34
C PHE A 40 10.69 4.73 22.68
N THR A 41 10.42 4.66 21.37
CA THR A 41 9.74 5.75 20.63
C THR A 41 8.21 5.69 20.71
N GLY A 42 7.64 4.68 21.38
CA GLY A 42 6.19 4.46 21.43
C GLY A 42 5.36 5.60 22.04
N SER A 43 5.94 6.46 22.88
CA SER A 43 5.22 7.56 23.55
C SER A 43 4.97 8.80 22.68
N VAL A 44 5.56 8.85 21.48
CA VAL A 44 5.62 10.06 20.65
C VAL A 44 4.30 10.37 19.94
N SER A 45 3.64 9.36 19.35
CA SER A 45 2.40 9.49 18.58
C SER A 45 1.57 8.20 18.67
N SER A 46 0.29 8.24 18.28
CA SER A 46 -0.52 7.00 18.21
C SER A 46 0.07 5.98 17.23
N LEU A 47 0.61 6.43 16.09
CA LEU A 47 1.32 5.57 15.14
C LEU A 47 2.55 4.90 15.76
N ALA A 48 3.36 5.68 16.48
CA ALA A 48 4.52 5.15 17.18
C ALA A 48 4.10 4.13 18.24
N TRP A 49 3.00 4.38 18.94
CA TRP A 49 2.42 3.46 19.92
C TRP A 49 2.00 2.13 19.27
N PHE A 50 1.28 2.19 18.14
CA PHE A 50 0.83 0.99 17.42
C PHE A 50 2.01 0.16 16.92
N MET A 51 2.97 0.81 16.28
CA MET A 51 4.17 0.15 15.75
C MET A 51 5.03 -0.42 16.88
N SER A 52 5.22 0.34 17.97
CA SER A 52 5.97 -0.11 19.14
C SER A 52 5.35 -1.37 19.73
N ASN A 53 4.03 -1.41 19.95
CA ASN A 53 3.39 -2.59 20.52
C ASN A 53 3.43 -3.80 19.56
N GLN A 54 3.32 -3.57 18.25
CA GLN A 54 3.47 -4.62 17.24
C GLN A 54 4.88 -5.21 17.25
N GLU A 55 5.91 -4.35 17.27
CA GLU A 55 7.30 -4.79 17.34
C GLU A 55 7.61 -5.45 18.67
N THR A 56 7.14 -4.91 19.81
CA THR A 56 7.33 -5.52 21.13
C THR A 56 6.80 -6.94 21.14
N SER A 57 5.59 -7.19 20.62
CA SER A 57 5.04 -8.54 20.49
C SER A 57 5.89 -9.45 19.60
N PHE A 58 6.45 -8.92 18.50
CA PHE A 58 7.33 -9.70 17.63
C PHE A 58 8.65 -10.07 18.30
N VAL A 59 9.31 -9.15 19.02
CA VAL A 59 10.64 -9.34 19.63
C VAL A 59 10.61 -10.06 20.98
N THR A 60 9.43 -10.41 21.49
CA THR A 60 9.19 -11.11 22.77
C THR A 60 8.50 -12.44 22.52
N ILE A 61 7.18 -12.56 22.76
CA ILE A 61 6.39 -13.79 22.58
C ILE A 61 6.57 -14.40 21.18
N GLY A 62 6.69 -13.57 20.15
CA GLY A 62 7.01 -14.02 18.80
C GLY A 62 8.35 -14.76 18.74
N GLN A 63 9.45 -14.14 19.17
CA GLN A 63 10.77 -14.77 19.18
C GLN A 63 10.87 -15.95 20.13
N ARG A 64 10.19 -15.91 21.27
CA ARG A 64 10.11 -17.03 22.21
C ARG A 64 9.55 -18.26 21.53
N LEU A 65 8.40 -18.12 20.86
CA LEU A 65 7.73 -19.21 20.15
C LEU A 65 8.59 -19.74 18.98
N LEU A 66 9.21 -18.84 18.22
CA LEU A 66 10.11 -19.20 17.11
C LEU A 66 11.33 -19.98 17.60
N ALA A 67 11.89 -19.62 18.75
CA ALA A 67 13.04 -20.29 19.33
C ALA A 67 12.65 -21.66 19.90
N ASN A 68 11.60 -21.72 20.73
CA ASN A 68 11.12 -22.92 21.40
C ASN A 68 9.59 -22.84 21.59
N PRO A 69 8.79 -23.80 21.07
CA PRO A 69 9.18 -25.11 20.53
C PRO A 69 9.40 -25.16 19.01
N LEU A 70 9.14 -24.08 18.27
CA LEU A 70 9.09 -24.18 16.80
C LEU A 70 10.47 -24.38 16.15
N ARG A 71 11.56 -23.97 16.82
CA ARG A 71 12.95 -24.11 16.33
C ARG A 71 13.13 -23.62 14.88
N VAL A 72 12.49 -22.50 14.57
CA VAL A 72 12.56 -21.77 13.29
C VAL A 72 12.87 -20.28 13.52
N ARG A 73 13.41 -19.93 14.68
CA ARG A 73 14.00 -18.62 14.90
C ARG A 73 15.23 -18.47 14.02
N PHE A 74 15.22 -17.43 13.21
CA PHE A 74 16.37 -16.95 12.46
C PHE A 74 16.93 -15.70 13.14
N HIS A 75 17.81 -14.97 12.44
CA HIS A 75 18.32 -13.70 12.95
C HIS A 75 17.34 -12.56 12.58
N TYR A 76 16.90 -11.83 13.61
CA TYR A 76 15.89 -10.78 13.50
C TYR A 76 16.22 -9.53 14.32
N GLY A 77 17.02 -9.68 15.38
CA GLY A 77 17.33 -8.60 16.31
C GLY A 77 18.68 -7.99 16.00
N HIS A 78 18.74 -6.67 15.93
CA HIS A 78 20.04 -5.98 15.88
C HIS A 78 20.95 -6.28 17.09
N PRO A 79 20.46 -6.57 18.31
CA PRO A 79 21.32 -6.93 19.44
C PRO A 79 21.75 -8.40 19.47
N ASP A 80 21.35 -9.23 18.49
CA ASP A 80 21.71 -10.64 18.48
C ASP A 80 23.24 -10.81 18.38
N VAL A 81 23.79 -11.76 19.13
CA VAL A 81 25.25 -12.01 19.21
C VAL A 81 25.61 -13.25 18.41
N PHE A 82 26.69 -13.18 17.63
CA PHE A 82 27.14 -14.25 16.73
C PHE A 82 28.40 -14.95 17.26
N ASP A 83 28.44 -16.28 17.14
CA ASP A 83 29.71 -17.00 17.25
C ASP A 83 30.56 -16.72 15.99
N ARG A 84 31.60 -15.91 16.19
CA ARG A 84 32.54 -15.51 15.15
C ARG A 84 33.23 -16.70 14.50
N LEU A 85 33.63 -17.72 15.29
CA LEU A 85 34.38 -18.86 14.76
C LEU A 85 33.50 -19.70 13.84
N PHE A 86 32.26 -19.98 14.25
CA PHE A 86 31.30 -20.71 13.42
C PHE A 86 31.06 -20.03 12.07
N HIS A 87 30.79 -18.71 12.07
CA HIS A 87 30.44 -17.98 10.84
C HIS A 87 31.64 -17.77 9.92
N LEU A 88 32.82 -17.39 10.43
CA LEU A 88 34.00 -17.16 9.60
C LEU A 88 34.49 -18.43 8.91
N THR A 89 34.55 -19.55 9.63
CA THR A 89 35.04 -20.82 9.09
C THR A 89 34.11 -21.45 8.05
N ARG A 90 32.86 -20.98 7.97
CA ARG A 90 31.85 -21.56 7.07
C ARG A 90 31.48 -20.65 5.92
N GLY A 91 32.13 -19.51 5.74
CA GLY A 91 31.91 -18.62 4.59
C GLY A 91 31.14 -17.32 4.91
N GLY A 92 31.25 -16.84 6.15
CA GLY A 92 30.78 -15.51 6.57
C GLY A 92 29.41 -15.49 7.25
N VAL A 93 29.01 -14.28 7.65
CA VAL A 93 27.76 -14.00 8.39
C VAL A 93 26.55 -14.00 7.45
N SER A 94 26.57 -13.19 6.39
CA SER A 94 25.49 -13.12 5.41
C SER A 94 26.02 -12.98 3.98
N LYS A 95 25.10 -12.99 3.00
CA LYS A 95 25.42 -12.85 1.58
C LYS A 95 25.80 -11.41 1.26
N ALA A 96 27.00 -11.20 0.73
CA ALA A 96 27.47 -9.88 0.31
C ALA A 96 26.81 -9.45 -1.00
N SER A 97 25.66 -8.78 -0.93
CA SER A 97 25.09 -8.08 -2.08
C SER A 97 24.33 -6.83 -1.65
N ASN A 98 24.66 -5.70 -2.27
CA ASN A 98 24.04 -4.40 -1.98
C ASN A 98 22.64 -4.27 -2.61
N ILE A 99 22.22 -5.20 -3.47
CA ILE A 99 21.00 -5.12 -4.29
C ILE A 99 20.12 -6.35 -4.12
N ILE A 100 20.72 -7.54 -3.97
CA ILE A 100 20.01 -8.82 -3.89
C ILE A 100 20.07 -9.30 -2.44
N ASN A 101 18.97 -9.78 -1.87
CA ASN A 101 18.86 -10.20 -0.47
C ASN A 101 18.80 -8.99 0.50
N LEU A 102 17.83 -8.11 0.25
CA LEU A 102 17.58 -6.89 1.04
C LEU A 102 17.47 -7.13 2.56
N SER A 103 17.03 -8.33 2.94
CA SER A 103 16.93 -8.81 4.33
C SER A 103 18.18 -9.58 4.74
N GLU A 104 19.36 -8.98 4.67
CA GLU A 104 20.63 -9.66 4.99
C GLU A 104 20.61 -10.38 6.35
N ASP A 105 19.93 -9.79 7.34
CA ASP A 105 19.80 -10.33 8.69
C ASP A 105 19.21 -11.76 8.67
N ILE A 106 18.07 -11.96 8.02
CA ILE A 106 17.40 -13.27 8.04
C ILE A 106 18.18 -14.33 7.26
N PHE A 107 18.89 -13.92 6.20
CA PHE A 107 19.75 -14.82 5.43
C PHE A 107 20.95 -15.31 6.26
N ALA A 108 21.43 -14.51 7.21
CA ALA A 108 22.41 -14.98 8.19
C ALA A 108 21.84 -16.12 9.04
N GLY A 109 20.59 -15.97 9.49
CA GLY A 109 19.86 -17.02 10.18
C GLY A 109 19.66 -18.29 9.34
N PHE A 110 19.24 -18.16 8.08
CA PHE A 110 19.11 -19.30 7.16
C PHE A 110 20.43 -20.05 6.98
N ASN A 111 21.53 -19.33 6.76
CA ASN A 111 22.85 -19.92 6.62
C ASN A 111 23.29 -20.65 7.88
N SER A 112 23.05 -20.07 9.07
CA SER A 112 23.34 -20.71 10.34
C SER A 112 22.56 -22.03 10.47
N THR A 113 21.24 -22.01 10.26
CA THR A 113 20.40 -23.22 10.38
C THR A 113 20.75 -24.29 9.35
N LEU A 114 21.03 -23.91 8.09
CA LEU A 114 21.45 -24.86 7.03
C LEU A 114 22.79 -25.53 7.33
N ARG A 115 23.64 -24.89 8.16
CA ARG A 115 24.94 -25.43 8.61
C ARG A 115 24.83 -26.08 9.99
N GLU A 116 23.62 -26.46 10.36
CA GLU A 116 23.28 -27.12 11.61
C GLU A 116 23.47 -26.27 12.88
N GLY A 117 23.71 -24.96 12.75
CA GLY A 117 23.73 -24.03 13.88
C GLY A 117 22.38 -23.98 14.61
N SER A 118 22.42 -23.82 15.94
CA SER A 118 21.22 -23.52 16.75
C SER A 118 21.14 -22.01 17.01
N ILE A 119 19.91 -21.49 17.09
CA ILE A 119 19.62 -20.08 17.33
C ILE A 119 18.66 -20.00 18.51
N THR A 120 19.09 -19.35 19.59
CA THR A 120 18.32 -19.24 20.84
C THR A 120 17.76 -17.83 21.02
N HIS A 121 16.93 -17.64 22.05
CA HIS A 121 16.38 -16.34 22.42
C HIS A 121 16.41 -16.18 23.94
N HIS A 122 16.92 -15.04 24.42
CA HIS A 122 17.10 -14.72 25.83
C HIS A 122 16.50 -13.34 26.12
N GLU A 123 15.69 -13.26 27.18
CA GLU A 123 14.88 -12.08 27.52
C GLU A 123 15.33 -11.36 28.79
N TYR A 124 16.29 -11.90 29.55
CA TYR A 124 16.80 -11.26 30.77
C TYR A 124 17.69 -10.03 30.49
N LEU A 125 18.10 -9.87 29.23
CA LEU A 125 18.79 -8.71 28.68
C LEU A 125 17.87 -8.06 27.64
N GLN A 126 17.83 -6.73 27.62
CA GLN A 126 17.14 -5.98 26.58
C GLN A 126 17.99 -4.82 26.07
N VAL A 127 17.84 -4.48 24.79
CA VAL A 127 18.53 -3.33 24.17
C VAL A 127 17.50 -2.35 23.63
N GLY A 128 17.68 -1.07 23.95
CA GLY A 128 16.83 0.02 23.46
C GLY A 128 17.01 0.23 21.97
N LYS A 129 15.90 0.41 21.25
CA LYS A 129 15.90 0.70 19.81
C LYS A 129 14.94 1.83 19.47
N GLY A 130 15.47 2.81 18.73
CA GLY A 130 14.67 3.88 18.17
C GLY A 130 13.94 3.39 16.93
N ARG A 131 12.63 3.65 16.83
CA ARG A 131 11.85 3.32 15.64
C ARG A 131 11.19 4.54 15.03
N ASP A 132 10.91 4.41 13.74
CA ASP A 132 10.23 5.41 12.94
C ASP A 132 8.83 5.67 13.50
N VAL A 133 8.44 6.95 13.58
CA VAL A 133 7.24 7.39 14.31
C VAL A 133 6.14 7.98 13.42
N GLY A 134 6.35 7.97 12.10
CA GLY A 134 5.52 8.66 11.12
C GLY A 134 5.13 7.73 9.98
N LEU A 135 3.93 7.93 9.43
CA LEU A 135 3.33 6.96 8.52
C LEU A 135 4.22 6.67 7.31
N ASN A 136 4.77 7.70 6.65
CA ASN A 136 5.63 7.52 5.48
C ASN A 136 6.86 6.67 5.79
N GLN A 137 7.49 6.90 6.94
CA GLN A 137 8.68 6.15 7.37
C GLN A 137 8.32 4.71 7.73
N ILE A 138 7.25 4.52 8.51
CA ILE A 138 6.75 3.19 8.89
C ILE A 138 6.38 2.40 7.63
N SER A 139 5.66 3.00 6.68
CA SER A 139 5.32 2.35 5.41
C SER A 139 6.54 2.00 4.56
N LEU A 140 7.58 2.84 4.54
CA LEU A 140 8.84 2.52 3.86
C LEU A 140 9.56 1.35 4.54
N PHE A 141 9.54 1.29 5.88
CA PHE A 141 10.09 0.18 6.64
C PHE A 141 9.33 -1.12 6.35
N GLU A 142 7.99 -1.09 6.37
CA GLU A 142 7.18 -2.26 6.02
C GLU A 142 7.35 -2.68 4.57
N ALA A 143 7.48 -1.73 3.64
CA ALA A 143 7.78 -2.00 2.24
C ALA A 143 9.15 -2.70 2.09
N LYS A 144 10.16 -2.27 2.87
CA LYS A 144 11.48 -2.92 2.91
C LYS A 144 11.33 -4.38 3.34
N ILE A 145 10.63 -4.66 4.43
CA ILE A 145 10.45 -6.04 4.91
C ILE A 145 9.65 -6.88 3.90
N ALA A 146 8.56 -6.33 3.34
CA ALA A 146 7.73 -7.05 2.37
C ALA A 146 8.49 -7.38 1.08
N ASN A 147 9.28 -6.45 0.56
CA ASN A 147 10.18 -6.70 -0.58
C ASN A 147 11.20 -7.79 -0.25
N GLY A 148 11.87 -7.68 0.90
CA GLY A 148 12.86 -8.67 1.33
C GLY A 148 12.26 -10.05 1.54
N ASN A 149 11.01 -10.15 2.00
CA ASN A 149 10.30 -11.42 2.10
C ASN A 149 9.91 -11.99 0.72
N GLY A 150 9.54 -11.14 -0.23
CA GLY A 150 9.35 -11.57 -1.63
C GLY A 150 10.62 -12.19 -2.23
N GLU A 151 11.80 -11.63 -1.93
CA GLU A 151 13.08 -12.23 -2.31
C GLU A 151 13.36 -13.55 -1.58
N GLN A 152 13.01 -13.66 -0.30
CA GLN A 152 13.13 -14.92 0.45
C GLN A 152 12.29 -16.02 -0.19
N THR A 153 11.05 -15.73 -0.62
CA THR A 153 10.19 -16.68 -1.35
C THR A 153 10.83 -17.20 -2.62
N LEU A 154 11.55 -16.34 -3.34
CA LEU A 154 12.26 -16.69 -4.58
C LEU A 154 13.65 -17.30 -4.32
N SER A 155 14.11 -17.32 -3.07
CA SER A 155 15.46 -17.73 -2.73
C SER A 155 15.65 -19.25 -2.71
N ARG A 156 16.86 -19.70 -3.06
CA ARG A 156 17.26 -21.12 -2.94
C ARG A 156 17.40 -21.55 -1.48
N ASP A 157 17.54 -20.62 -0.53
CA ASP A 157 17.74 -20.98 0.88
C ASP A 157 16.46 -21.48 1.51
N ILE A 158 15.32 -20.84 1.23
CA ILE A 158 14.00 -21.35 1.63
C ILE A 158 13.73 -22.72 1.02
N TYR A 159 14.07 -22.91 -0.27
CA TYR A 159 13.96 -24.23 -0.92
C TYR A 159 14.79 -25.30 -0.20
N ARG A 160 16.03 -25.00 0.17
CA ARG A 160 16.91 -25.92 0.91
C ARG A 160 16.40 -26.18 2.33
N LEU A 161 16.01 -25.13 3.05
CA LEU A 161 15.43 -25.26 4.39
C LEU A 161 14.20 -26.16 4.38
N GLY A 162 13.32 -26.00 3.39
CA GLY A 162 12.14 -26.86 3.21
C GLY A 162 12.48 -28.34 3.01
N HIS A 163 13.60 -28.67 2.34
CA HIS A 163 14.04 -30.06 2.17
C HIS A 163 14.68 -30.66 3.43
N HIS A 164 15.25 -29.82 4.29
CA HIS A 164 15.94 -30.27 5.51
C HIS A 164 15.07 -30.21 6.77
N PHE A 165 13.95 -29.49 6.73
CA PHE A 165 12.98 -29.44 7.83
C PHE A 165 12.05 -30.66 7.80
N ASP A 166 11.70 -31.13 9.00
CA ASP A 166 10.58 -32.04 9.17
C ASP A 166 9.26 -31.32 8.90
N PHE A 167 8.17 -32.09 8.78
CA PHE A 167 6.86 -31.54 8.42
C PHE A 167 6.43 -30.38 9.34
N PHE A 168 6.63 -30.51 10.65
CA PHE A 168 6.22 -29.49 11.62
C PHE A 168 7.09 -28.22 11.56
N ARG A 169 8.41 -28.33 11.44
CA ARG A 169 9.27 -27.14 11.28
C ARG A 169 9.09 -26.50 9.91
N MET A 170 8.79 -27.29 8.88
CA MET A 170 8.45 -26.76 7.56
C MET A 170 7.15 -25.93 7.63
N MET A 171 6.10 -26.46 8.26
CA MET A 171 4.85 -25.74 8.46
C MET A 171 5.06 -24.47 9.32
N SER A 172 5.86 -24.58 10.37
CA SER A 172 6.22 -23.46 11.25
C SER A 172 6.97 -22.38 10.49
N CYS A 173 7.97 -22.75 9.68
CA CYS A 173 8.73 -21.86 8.83
C CYS A 173 7.80 -21.16 7.82
N TYR A 174 6.89 -21.90 7.18
CA TYR A 174 5.90 -21.33 6.27
C TYR A 174 5.06 -20.26 6.98
N PHE A 175 4.38 -20.57 8.08
CA PHE A 175 3.48 -19.61 8.72
C PHE A 175 4.18 -18.39 9.32
N THR A 176 5.45 -18.53 9.73
CA THR A 176 6.17 -17.47 10.45
C THR A 176 7.04 -16.60 9.55
N THR A 177 7.40 -17.09 8.35
CA THR A 177 8.23 -16.35 7.39
C THR A 177 7.43 -15.96 6.14
N VAL A 178 7.53 -16.76 5.08
CA VAL A 178 6.99 -16.46 3.74
C VAL A 178 5.45 -16.55 3.69
N GLY A 179 4.89 -17.53 4.38
CA GLY A 179 3.45 -17.81 4.39
C GLY A 179 2.63 -16.68 5.01
N PHE A 180 3.17 -15.89 5.93
CA PHE A 180 2.48 -14.71 6.48
C PHE A 180 2.20 -13.66 5.39
N TYR A 181 3.22 -13.31 4.60
CA TYR A 181 3.09 -12.34 3.50
C TYR A 181 2.28 -12.90 2.34
N PHE A 182 2.44 -14.19 2.04
CA PHE A 182 1.62 -14.87 1.04
C PHE A 182 0.14 -14.91 1.44
N SER A 183 -0.18 -15.25 2.69
CA SER A 183 -1.56 -15.26 3.20
C SER A 183 -2.17 -13.85 3.16
N THR A 184 -1.39 -12.83 3.54
CA THR A 184 -1.77 -11.41 3.44
C THR A 184 -2.08 -11.00 1.99
N LEU A 185 -1.27 -11.44 1.03
CA LEU A 185 -1.52 -11.24 -0.40
C LEU A 185 -2.84 -11.90 -0.83
N LEU A 186 -3.07 -13.15 -0.43
CA LEU A 186 -4.30 -13.87 -0.72
C LEU A 186 -5.54 -13.17 -0.13
N THR A 187 -5.48 -12.67 1.11
CA THR A 187 -6.61 -11.96 1.74
C THR A 187 -7.09 -10.77 0.92
N ILE A 188 -6.16 -9.98 0.36
CA ILE A 188 -6.48 -8.85 -0.51
C ILE A 188 -6.96 -9.33 -1.88
N TRP A 189 -6.34 -10.37 -2.45
CA TRP A 189 -6.80 -10.96 -3.72
C TRP A 189 -8.23 -11.48 -3.63
N THR A 190 -8.61 -12.09 -2.50
CA THR A 190 -9.98 -12.52 -2.26
C THR A 190 -10.97 -11.36 -2.34
N VAL A 191 -10.62 -10.14 -1.88
CA VAL A 191 -11.48 -8.93 -2.06
C VAL A 191 -11.71 -8.64 -3.54
N TYR A 192 -10.62 -8.64 -4.32
CA TYR A 192 -10.69 -8.37 -5.75
C TYR A 192 -11.48 -9.45 -6.48
N VAL A 193 -11.19 -10.73 -6.23
CA VAL A 193 -11.91 -11.86 -6.83
C VAL A 193 -13.38 -11.82 -6.43
N PHE A 194 -13.69 -11.49 -5.18
CA PHE A 194 -15.06 -11.35 -4.72
C PHE A 194 -15.80 -10.23 -5.45
N LEU A 195 -15.25 -9.01 -5.50
CA LEU A 195 -15.90 -7.88 -6.15
C LEU A 195 -16.04 -8.05 -7.66
N TYR A 196 -14.98 -8.51 -8.34
CA TYR A 196 -15.03 -8.78 -9.78
C TYR A 196 -15.93 -9.97 -10.10
N GLY A 197 -15.91 -11.03 -9.29
CA GLY A 197 -16.80 -12.17 -9.42
C GLY A 197 -18.26 -11.77 -9.25
N ARG A 198 -18.58 -10.95 -8.24
CA ARG A 198 -19.91 -10.39 -8.04
C ARG A 198 -20.35 -9.51 -9.18
N LEU A 199 -19.48 -8.61 -9.63
CA LEU A 199 -19.76 -7.78 -10.78
C LEU A 199 -20.09 -8.64 -12.01
N TYR A 200 -19.35 -9.72 -12.26
CA TYR A 200 -19.63 -10.62 -13.37
C TYR A 200 -21.01 -11.30 -13.25
N LEU A 201 -21.40 -11.71 -12.04
CA LEU A 201 -22.73 -12.28 -11.78
C LEU A 201 -23.86 -11.28 -12.03
N VAL A 202 -23.68 -10.03 -11.59
CA VAL A 202 -24.61 -8.92 -11.82
C VAL A 202 -24.73 -8.65 -13.32
N LEU A 203 -23.59 -8.44 -14.00
CA LEU A 203 -23.57 -8.04 -15.40
C LEU A 203 -24.01 -9.15 -16.36
N SER A 204 -23.89 -10.42 -15.98
CA SER A 204 -24.41 -11.55 -16.77
C SER A 204 -25.92 -11.77 -16.60
N GLY A 205 -26.58 -11.10 -15.65
CA GLY A 205 -27.97 -11.39 -15.27
C GLY A 205 -28.14 -12.74 -14.55
N LEU A 206 -27.03 -13.45 -14.30
CA LEU A 206 -27.05 -14.72 -13.58
C LEU A 206 -27.47 -14.51 -12.12
N GLU A 207 -27.19 -13.35 -11.53
CA GLU A 207 -27.63 -13.04 -10.17
C GLU A 207 -29.17 -12.99 -10.05
N GLU A 208 -29.89 -12.46 -11.05
CA GLU A 208 -31.36 -12.50 -11.09
C GLU A 208 -31.90 -13.93 -11.29
N GLY A 209 -31.24 -14.72 -12.14
CA GLY A 209 -31.55 -16.14 -12.33
C GLY A 209 -31.27 -16.99 -11.09
N LEU A 210 -30.22 -16.65 -10.33
CA LEU A 210 -29.86 -17.31 -9.07
C LEU A 210 -30.79 -16.87 -7.92
N ALA A 211 -31.20 -15.61 -7.88
CA ALA A 211 -32.15 -15.09 -6.89
C ALA A 211 -33.56 -15.69 -7.04
N SER A 212 -33.95 -16.08 -8.26
CA SER A 212 -35.22 -16.77 -8.53
C SER A 212 -35.16 -18.29 -8.32
N GLY A 213 -33.97 -18.91 -8.36
CA GLY A 213 -33.79 -20.35 -8.17
C GLY A 213 -33.57 -20.77 -6.71
N LYS A 214 -34.52 -21.48 -6.09
CA LYS A 214 -34.49 -21.94 -4.68
C LYS A 214 -33.21 -22.68 -4.21
N ARG A 215 -32.37 -23.20 -5.11
CA ARG A 215 -31.32 -24.19 -4.79
C ARG A 215 -29.89 -23.65 -4.60
N PHE A 216 -29.57 -22.44 -5.07
CA PHE A 216 -28.21 -21.86 -4.99
C PHE A 216 -28.11 -20.62 -4.07
N ILE A 217 -29.21 -20.25 -3.43
CA ILE A 217 -29.36 -19.02 -2.61
C ILE A 217 -28.75 -19.17 -1.21
N HIS A 218 -28.40 -20.39 -0.77
CA HIS A 218 -27.92 -20.68 0.60
C HIS A 218 -26.47 -21.17 0.62
N SER A 219 -25.51 -20.36 0.17
CA SER A 219 -24.10 -20.62 0.50
C SER A 219 -23.74 -19.95 1.83
N GLU A 220 -24.34 -20.44 2.92
CA GLU A 220 -23.91 -20.12 4.29
C GLU A 220 -22.37 -20.22 4.44
N PRO A 221 -21.67 -21.22 3.85
CA PRO A 221 -20.21 -21.27 3.90
C PRO A 221 -19.51 -20.08 3.22
N LEU A 222 -20.07 -19.56 2.12
CA LEU A 222 -19.51 -18.40 1.43
C LEU A 222 -19.69 -17.13 2.26
N GLN A 223 -20.87 -16.95 2.87
CA GLN A 223 -21.13 -15.82 3.76
C GLN A 223 -20.23 -15.87 5.00
N ILE A 224 -20.05 -17.05 5.62
CA ILE A 224 -19.15 -17.24 6.76
C ILE A 224 -17.68 -16.98 6.35
N ALA A 225 -17.23 -17.46 5.19
CA ALA A 225 -15.89 -17.20 4.69
C ALA A 225 -15.63 -15.71 4.43
N LEU A 226 -16.63 -14.97 3.94
CA LEU A 226 -16.52 -13.52 3.71
C LEU A 226 -16.58 -12.72 5.01
N ALA A 227 -17.39 -13.15 5.97
CA ALA A 227 -17.45 -12.54 7.30
C ALA A 227 -16.12 -12.74 8.06
N SER A 228 -15.53 -13.94 8.01
CA SER A 228 -14.23 -14.21 8.61
C SER A 228 -13.09 -13.43 7.93
N GLN A 229 -13.12 -13.31 6.60
CA GLN A 229 -12.21 -12.45 5.84
C GLN A 229 -12.32 -10.97 6.28
N SER A 230 -13.54 -10.45 6.44
CA SER A 230 -13.77 -9.07 6.90
C SER A 230 -13.19 -8.83 8.29
N PHE A 231 -13.27 -9.82 9.19
CA PHE A 231 -12.67 -9.73 10.53
C PHE A 231 -11.13 -9.67 10.48
N VAL A 232 -10.50 -10.43 9.57
CA VAL A 232 -9.04 -10.39 9.33
C VAL A 232 -8.64 -9.02 8.76
N GLN A 233 -9.42 -8.49 7.81
CA GLN A 233 -9.15 -7.23 7.11
C GLN A 233 -9.19 -6.00 8.01
N LEU A 234 -10.08 -6.00 9.01
CA LEU A 234 -10.16 -4.96 10.01
C LEU A 234 -8.98 -4.98 11.00
N GLY A 235 -8.04 -5.93 10.85
CA GLY A 235 -6.81 -5.97 11.64
C GLY A 235 -6.99 -6.57 13.04
N PHE A 236 -8.18 -7.07 13.39
CA PHE A 236 -8.45 -7.65 14.72
C PHE A 236 -7.56 -8.87 15.02
N LEU A 237 -7.38 -9.78 14.05
CA LEU A 237 -6.49 -10.93 14.24
C LEU A 237 -5.01 -10.52 14.36
N MET A 238 -4.60 -9.46 13.65
CA MET A 238 -3.23 -8.94 13.76
C MET A 238 -2.97 -8.29 15.13
N ALA A 239 -4.02 -7.84 15.81
CA ALA A 239 -3.92 -7.26 17.15
C ALA A 239 -3.90 -8.30 18.28
N LEU A 240 -4.27 -9.57 18.03
CA LEU A 240 -4.33 -10.59 19.08
C LEU A 240 -2.96 -10.87 19.74
N PRO A 241 -1.86 -11.10 19.01
CA PRO A 241 -0.55 -11.33 19.64
C PRO A 241 -0.12 -10.15 20.53
N MET A 242 -0.46 -8.93 20.10
CA MET A 242 -0.19 -7.71 20.84
C MET A 242 -0.99 -7.63 22.13
N MET A 243 -2.30 -7.94 22.08
CA MET A 243 -3.14 -7.99 23.28
C MET A 243 -2.65 -9.04 24.27
N MET A 244 -2.21 -10.20 23.78
CA MET A 244 -1.65 -11.26 24.61
C MET A 244 -0.35 -10.81 25.29
N GLU A 245 0.55 -10.17 24.55
CA GLU A 245 1.81 -9.66 25.11
C GLU A 245 1.55 -8.61 26.20
N ILE A 246 0.71 -7.61 25.92
CA ILE A 246 0.33 -6.59 26.92
C ILE A 246 -0.36 -7.26 28.12
N GLY A 247 -1.17 -8.30 27.88
CA GLY A 247 -1.84 -9.07 28.92
C GLY A 247 -0.87 -9.79 29.85
N LEU A 248 0.18 -10.38 29.30
CA LEU A 248 1.22 -11.09 30.05
C LEU A 248 2.13 -10.13 30.82
N GLU A 249 2.52 -9.01 30.23
CA GLU A 249 3.46 -8.07 30.87
C GLU A 249 2.80 -7.10 31.85
N LYS A 250 1.58 -6.63 31.54
CA LYS A 250 0.92 -5.54 32.26
C LYS A 250 -0.45 -5.92 32.83
N GLY A 251 -0.91 -7.15 32.60
CA GLY A 251 -2.19 -7.69 33.06
C GLY A 251 -3.34 -7.51 32.07
N PHE A 252 -4.26 -8.49 32.04
CA PHE A 252 -5.37 -8.54 31.07
C PHE A 252 -6.33 -7.35 31.12
N ARG A 253 -6.59 -6.78 32.31
CA ARG A 253 -7.45 -5.57 32.43
C ARG A 253 -6.83 -4.39 31.71
N LYS A 254 -5.52 -4.20 31.86
CA LYS A 254 -4.79 -3.13 31.18
C LYS A 254 -4.69 -3.39 29.68
N ALA A 255 -4.49 -4.65 29.27
CA ALA A 255 -4.52 -5.03 27.86
C ALA A 255 -5.85 -4.70 27.19
N LEU A 256 -6.99 -4.99 27.83
CA LEU A 256 -8.30 -4.64 27.30
C LEU A 256 -8.50 -3.11 27.20
N SER A 257 -8.09 -2.37 28.23
CA SER A 257 -8.13 -0.90 28.22
C SER A 257 -7.25 -0.31 27.12
N GLU A 258 -6.01 -0.78 26.97
CA GLU A 258 -5.08 -0.31 25.95
C GLU A 258 -5.59 -0.66 24.54
N PHE A 259 -6.18 -1.85 24.36
CA PHE A 259 -6.80 -2.24 23.10
C PHE A 259 -7.96 -1.31 22.70
N ILE A 260 -8.88 -1.00 23.63
CA ILE A 260 -9.98 -0.06 23.38
C ILE A 260 -9.44 1.32 23.00
N LEU A 261 -8.44 1.82 23.73
CA LEU A 261 -7.78 3.09 23.42
C LEU A 261 -7.13 3.09 22.04
N MET A 262 -6.46 2.00 21.66
CA MET A 262 -5.87 1.85 20.33
C MET A 262 -6.91 1.92 19.22
N GLN A 263 -8.07 1.27 19.41
CA GLN A 263 -9.16 1.34 18.42
C GLN A 263 -9.75 2.75 18.31
N LEU A 264 -9.93 3.46 19.43
CA LEU A 264 -10.37 4.86 19.43
C LEU A 264 -9.37 5.79 18.73
N GLN A 265 -8.09 5.46 18.76
CA GLN A 265 -7.01 6.16 18.06
C GLN A 265 -6.82 5.69 16.60
N LEU A 266 -7.79 4.94 16.05
CA LEU A 266 -7.82 4.47 14.66
C LEU A 266 -6.77 3.41 14.31
N ALA A 267 -6.40 2.53 15.25
CA ALA A 267 -5.49 1.42 14.99
C ALA A 267 -5.95 0.51 13.82
N SER A 268 -7.26 0.25 13.69
CA SER A 268 -7.79 -0.50 12.55
C SER A 268 -7.45 0.15 11.20
N VAL A 269 -7.54 1.47 11.10
CA VAL A 269 -7.17 2.22 9.87
C VAL A 269 -5.68 2.06 9.59
N PHE A 270 -4.83 2.16 10.62
CA PHE A 270 -3.39 1.96 10.46
C PHE A 270 -3.05 0.53 9.99
N PHE A 271 -3.58 -0.51 10.64
CA PHE A 271 -3.23 -1.90 10.30
C PHE A 271 -3.76 -2.32 8.93
N THR A 272 -4.97 -1.91 8.55
CA THR A 272 -5.53 -2.15 7.21
C THR A 272 -4.72 -1.42 6.12
N PHE A 273 -4.20 -0.23 6.41
CA PHE A 273 -3.28 0.48 5.51
C PHE A 273 -1.93 -0.25 5.38
N SER A 274 -1.35 -0.66 6.51
CA SER A 274 -0.11 -1.46 6.56
C SER A 274 -0.23 -2.76 5.75
N LEU A 275 -1.40 -3.42 5.80
CA LEU A 275 -1.70 -4.63 5.03
C LEU A 275 -1.58 -4.36 3.51
N GLY A 276 -2.14 -3.24 3.04
CA GLY A 276 -2.03 -2.82 1.64
C GLY A 276 -0.59 -2.59 1.18
N THR A 277 0.23 -1.98 2.05
CA THR A 277 1.67 -1.78 1.84
C THR A 277 2.37 -3.14 1.68
N LYS A 278 2.22 -4.04 2.65
CA LYS A 278 2.85 -5.37 2.63
C LYS A 278 2.46 -6.15 1.38
N THR A 279 1.17 -6.21 1.06
CA THR A 279 0.66 -6.91 -0.12
C THR A 279 1.21 -6.35 -1.42
N HIS A 280 1.23 -5.02 -1.59
CA HIS A 280 1.69 -4.41 -2.84
C HIS A 280 3.17 -4.72 -3.12
N TYR A 281 4.03 -4.48 -2.14
CA TYR A 281 5.47 -4.64 -2.30
C TYR A 281 5.86 -6.12 -2.40
N TYR A 282 5.29 -6.99 -1.56
CA TYR A 282 5.49 -8.43 -1.66
C TYR A 282 5.08 -9.00 -3.03
N GLY A 283 3.87 -8.66 -3.51
CA GLY A 283 3.36 -9.13 -4.80
C GLY A 283 4.18 -8.61 -6.00
N ARG A 284 4.63 -7.34 -5.94
CA ARG A 284 5.48 -6.74 -6.97
C ARG A 284 6.82 -7.47 -7.07
N THR A 285 7.47 -7.74 -5.94
CA THR A 285 8.74 -8.49 -5.94
C THR A 285 8.53 -9.93 -6.42
N LEU A 286 7.42 -10.56 -6.10
CA LEU A 286 7.12 -11.92 -6.58
C LEU A 286 6.97 -11.99 -8.11
N LEU A 287 6.32 -10.99 -8.73
CA LEU A 287 6.05 -10.97 -10.17
C LEU A 287 7.24 -10.48 -11.01
N HIS A 288 7.96 -9.48 -10.53
CA HIS A 288 9.00 -8.79 -11.32
C HIS A 288 10.41 -8.96 -10.77
N GLY A 289 10.57 -9.41 -9.52
CA GLY A 289 11.84 -9.38 -8.82
C GLY A 289 12.31 -7.94 -8.53
N GLY A 290 13.61 -7.80 -8.24
CA GLY A 290 14.28 -6.51 -8.14
C GLY A 290 13.80 -5.65 -6.96
N ALA A 291 13.90 -6.17 -5.74
CA ALA A 291 13.71 -5.34 -4.56
C ALA A 291 14.73 -4.22 -4.54
N GLU A 292 14.27 -2.96 -4.53
CA GLU A 292 15.15 -1.80 -4.35
C GLU A 292 15.18 -1.43 -2.86
N TYR A 293 16.37 -1.21 -2.32
CA TYR A 293 16.50 -0.60 -1.00
C TYR A 293 15.95 0.82 -1.04
N ARG A 294 14.90 1.06 -0.26
CA ARG A 294 14.40 2.40 0.02
C ARG A 294 14.86 2.77 1.42
N GLY A 295 15.77 3.74 1.50
CA GLY A 295 16.24 4.25 2.77
C GLY A 295 15.07 4.80 3.59
N THR A 296 14.88 4.24 4.78
CA THR A 296 14.01 4.83 5.81
C THR A 296 14.77 6.02 6.38
N GLY A 297 14.42 7.23 5.98
CA GLY A 297 15.00 8.43 6.57
C GLY A 297 14.57 8.55 8.03
N HIS A 298 15.50 8.57 8.99
CA HIS A 298 15.22 8.73 10.42
C HIS A 298 15.01 10.21 10.81
N GLY A 299 14.04 10.86 10.17
CA GLY A 299 13.58 12.20 10.56
C GLY A 299 12.65 12.14 11.77
N PHE A 300 12.69 13.15 12.64
CA PHE A 300 11.69 13.31 13.70
C PHE A 300 10.37 13.81 13.08
N VAL A 301 9.25 13.15 13.38
CA VAL A 301 7.92 13.27 12.71
C VAL A 301 7.17 14.55 13.10
N VAL A 302 7.88 15.58 13.52
CA VAL A 302 7.26 16.85 13.91
C VAL A 302 6.73 17.62 12.68
N PHE A 303 7.00 17.15 11.47
CA PHE A 303 6.72 17.89 10.24
C PHE A 303 5.62 17.27 9.40
N HIS A 304 4.73 18.14 8.96
CA HIS A 304 3.72 17.86 7.93
C HIS A 304 4.40 17.37 6.64
N ALA A 305 4.01 16.18 6.18
CA ALA A 305 4.39 15.67 4.87
C ALA A 305 3.52 16.31 3.79
N LYS A 306 4.13 16.82 2.72
CA LYS A 306 3.39 17.48 1.64
C LYS A 306 2.49 16.50 0.89
N PHE A 307 1.35 16.97 0.37
CA PHE A 307 0.46 16.18 -0.48
C PHE A 307 1.20 15.50 -1.65
N ALA A 308 2.09 16.21 -2.35
CA ALA A 308 2.85 15.65 -3.46
C ALA A 308 3.76 14.48 -3.04
N GLU A 309 4.30 14.52 -1.82
CA GLU A 309 5.11 13.44 -1.28
C GLU A 309 4.27 12.19 -0.98
N ASN A 310 3.16 12.36 -0.26
CA ASN A 310 2.21 11.28 0.03
C ASN A 310 1.65 10.67 -1.26
N TYR A 311 1.32 11.52 -2.25
CA TYR A 311 0.83 11.09 -3.55
C TYR A 311 1.84 10.20 -4.28
N ARG A 312 3.11 10.60 -4.34
CA ARG A 312 4.16 9.80 -4.98
C ARG A 312 4.39 8.46 -4.28
N LEU A 313 4.32 8.43 -2.96
CA LEU A 313 4.59 7.23 -2.18
C LEU A 313 3.45 6.20 -2.27
N TYR A 314 2.20 6.67 -2.31
CA TYR A 314 1.02 5.82 -2.19
C TYR A 314 0.15 5.69 -3.45
N SER A 315 0.45 6.42 -4.53
CA SER A 315 -0.34 6.40 -5.79
C SER A 315 -0.58 4.97 -6.30
N ARG A 316 0.48 4.16 -6.48
CA ARG A 316 0.37 2.80 -7.03
C ARG A 316 0.02 1.73 -5.99
N SER A 317 0.46 1.92 -4.76
CA SER A 317 0.28 0.93 -3.69
C SER A 317 -1.12 0.94 -3.12
N HIS A 318 -1.72 2.13 -2.97
CA HIS A 318 -3.02 2.32 -2.30
C HIS A 318 -4.02 3.10 -3.15
N PHE A 319 -3.69 4.28 -3.66
CA PHE A 319 -4.71 5.18 -4.23
C PHE A 319 -5.38 4.62 -5.49
N VAL A 320 -4.61 4.19 -6.48
CA VAL A 320 -5.14 3.55 -7.70
C VAL A 320 -6.01 2.34 -7.34
N LYS A 321 -5.53 1.51 -6.40
CA LYS A 321 -6.24 0.32 -5.94
C LYS A 321 -7.53 0.66 -5.20
N GLY A 322 -7.50 1.67 -4.34
CA GLY A 322 -8.65 2.16 -3.61
C GLY A 322 -9.71 2.75 -4.54
N PHE A 323 -9.30 3.51 -5.56
CA PHE A 323 -10.21 4.01 -6.59
C PHE A 323 -10.81 2.88 -7.44
N GLU A 324 -10.03 1.85 -7.79
CA GLU A 324 -10.55 0.66 -8.48
C GLU A 324 -11.62 -0.04 -7.65
N LEU A 325 -11.36 -0.30 -6.37
CA LEU A 325 -12.33 -0.91 -5.46
C LEU A 325 -13.56 -0.01 -5.24
N MET A 326 -13.37 1.31 -5.12
CA MET A 326 -14.45 2.29 -4.99
C MET A 326 -15.38 2.26 -6.21
N ILE A 327 -14.82 2.23 -7.42
CA ILE A 327 -15.59 2.14 -8.67
C ILE A 327 -16.40 0.84 -8.70
N LEU A 328 -15.78 -0.29 -8.35
CA LEU A 328 -16.47 -1.59 -8.29
C LEU A 328 -17.63 -1.57 -7.30
N LEU A 329 -17.45 -0.99 -6.11
CA LEU A 329 -18.50 -0.86 -5.10
C LEU A 329 -19.65 0.04 -5.55
N VAL A 330 -19.34 1.19 -6.17
CA VAL A 330 -20.38 2.09 -6.72
C VAL A 330 -21.24 1.36 -7.75
N ILE A 331 -20.63 0.54 -8.60
CA ILE A 331 -21.35 -0.21 -9.63
C ILE A 331 -22.17 -1.33 -9.03
N TYR A 332 -21.60 -2.02 -8.05
CA TYR A 332 -22.35 -3.00 -7.28
C TYR A 332 -23.56 -2.35 -6.62
N GLN A 333 -23.47 -1.11 -6.14
CA GLN A 333 -24.61 -0.39 -5.57
C GLN A 333 -25.64 0.06 -6.63
N ILE A 334 -25.22 0.33 -7.87
CA ILE A 334 -26.12 0.74 -8.96
C ILE A 334 -26.88 -0.46 -9.56
N PHE A 335 -26.20 -1.59 -9.76
CA PHE A 335 -26.75 -2.75 -10.49
C PHE A 335 -26.99 -3.98 -9.62
N GLY A 336 -26.36 -4.08 -8.45
CA GLY A 336 -26.47 -5.23 -7.57
C GLY A 336 -27.83 -5.32 -6.89
N GLN A 337 -28.26 -6.56 -6.67
CA GLN A 337 -29.43 -6.84 -5.83
C GLN A 337 -28.98 -6.99 -4.37
N PRO A 338 -29.72 -6.43 -3.40
CA PRO A 338 -29.39 -6.57 -1.98
C PRO A 338 -29.45 -8.04 -1.55
N TYR A 339 -28.55 -8.46 -0.66
CA TYR A 339 -28.65 -9.83 -0.13
C TYR A 339 -29.92 -9.95 0.72
N ARG A 340 -30.48 -11.17 0.78
CA ARG A 340 -31.66 -11.45 1.62
C ARG A 340 -31.40 -11.26 3.12
N SER A 341 -30.14 -11.39 3.58
CA SER A 341 -29.72 -11.02 4.94
C SER A 341 -29.11 -9.62 4.90
N ALA A 342 -29.88 -8.63 5.33
CA ALA A 342 -29.44 -7.23 5.39
C ALA A 342 -28.17 -7.07 6.24
N VAL A 343 -28.01 -7.88 7.30
CA VAL A 343 -26.85 -7.77 8.22
C VAL A 343 -25.55 -8.21 7.55
N ALA A 344 -25.56 -9.33 6.82
CA ALA A 344 -24.36 -9.83 6.15
C ALA A 344 -23.93 -8.91 4.99
N ASP A 345 -24.89 -8.37 4.25
CA ASP A 345 -24.63 -7.42 3.17
C ASP A 345 -23.97 -6.13 3.68
N ILE A 346 -24.58 -5.55 4.71
CA ILE A 346 -24.07 -4.34 5.34
C ILE A 346 -22.67 -4.59 5.89
N PHE A 347 -22.42 -5.74 6.53
CA PHE A 347 -21.12 -6.04 7.10
C PHE A 347 -20.02 -6.18 6.04
N ILE A 348 -20.28 -6.91 4.95
CA ILE A 348 -19.32 -7.12 3.86
C ILE A 348 -19.10 -5.82 3.08
N THR A 349 -20.17 -5.12 2.73
CA THR A 349 -20.07 -3.88 1.96
C THR A 349 -19.40 -2.78 2.79
N ALA A 350 -19.72 -2.66 4.08
CA ALA A 350 -19.07 -1.71 4.98
C ALA A 350 -17.60 -2.04 5.23
N SER A 351 -17.20 -3.31 5.32
CA SER A 351 -15.80 -3.69 5.50
C SER A 351 -14.94 -3.32 4.28
N ILE A 352 -15.46 -3.51 3.06
CA ILE A 352 -14.74 -3.11 1.84
C ILE A 352 -14.71 -1.58 1.70
N TRP A 353 -15.81 -0.88 2.01
CA TRP A 353 -15.80 0.60 2.08
C TRP A 353 -14.80 1.12 3.10
N PHE A 354 -14.64 0.43 4.23
CA PHE A 354 -13.62 0.76 5.23
C PHE A 354 -12.20 0.59 4.68
N VAL A 355 -11.92 -0.47 3.92
CA VAL A 355 -10.63 -0.66 3.22
C VAL A 355 -10.39 0.47 2.23
N VAL A 356 -11.40 0.83 1.42
CA VAL A 356 -11.31 1.93 0.44
C VAL A 356 -11.01 3.26 1.16
N GLY A 357 -11.82 3.63 2.15
CA GLY A 357 -11.62 4.87 2.91
C GLY A 357 -10.24 4.93 3.58
N THR A 358 -9.80 3.80 4.15
CA THR A 358 -8.47 3.67 4.75
C THR A 358 -7.36 3.89 3.72
N TRP A 359 -7.39 3.21 2.58
CA TRP A 359 -6.36 3.32 1.55
C TRP A 359 -6.28 4.70 0.91
N LEU A 360 -7.41 5.40 0.78
CA LEU A 360 -7.43 6.75 0.20
C LEU A 360 -7.03 7.84 1.19
N PHE A 361 -7.44 7.73 2.47
CA PHE A 361 -7.36 8.86 3.41
C PHE A 361 -6.40 8.69 4.59
N ALA A 362 -5.94 7.47 4.91
CA ALA A 362 -5.02 7.26 6.04
C ALA A 362 -3.73 8.12 5.98
N PRO A 363 -3.09 8.32 4.81
CA PRO A 363 -1.90 9.18 4.71
C PRO A 363 -2.14 10.62 5.14
N PHE A 364 -3.35 11.13 5.01
CA PHE A 364 -3.69 12.51 5.38
C PHE A 364 -4.19 12.58 6.82
N LEU A 365 -4.91 11.54 7.26
CA LEU A 365 -5.43 11.41 8.62
C LEU A 365 -4.32 11.29 9.66
N PHE A 366 -3.24 10.55 9.37
CA PHE A 366 -2.10 10.43 10.27
C PHE A 366 -0.98 11.43 10.00
N ASN A 367 -1.19 12.40 9.10
CA ASN A 367 -0.22 13.46 8.81
C ASN A 367 -0.41 14.63 9.77
N PRO A 368 0.61 15.04 10.56
CA PRO A 368 0.52 16.21 11.40
C PRO A 368 0.06 17.45 10.61
N SER A 369 -0.89 18.21 11.14
CA SER A 369 -1.49 19.37 10.44
C SER A 369 -2.09 19.06 9.07
N GLY A 370 -2.50 17.81 8.83
CA GLY A 370 -3.01 17.33 7.54
C GLY A 370 -4.30 18.02 7.07
N PHE A 371 -5.06 18.64 7.97
CA PHE A 371 -6.28 19.40 7.66
C PHE A 371 -6.15 20.89 8.00
N GLU A 372 -4.93 21.43 8.08
CA GLU A 372 -4.73 22.88 8.27
C GLU A 372 -4.84 23.61 6.93
N TRP A 373 -5.78 24.55 6.81
CA TRP A 373 -6.07 25.25 5.55
C TRP A 373 -4.84 25.87 4.87
N GLN A 374 -3.98 26.56 5.64
CA GLN A 374 -2.78 27.18 5.09
C GLN A 374 -1.82 26.15 4.46
N LYS A 375 -1.67 24.99 5.10
CA LYS A 375 -0.82 23.90 4.59
C LYS A 375 -1.40 23.27 3.34
N ILE A 376 -2.72 23.08 3.30
CA ILE A 376 -3.42 22.55 2.12
C ILE A 376 -3.26 23.47 0.91
N VAL A 377 -3.32 24.79 1.09
CA VAL A 377 -3.07 25.75 0.01
C VAL A 377 -1.61 25.67 -0.50
N ASP A 378 -0.65 25.57 0.42
CA ASP A 378 0.77 25.39 0.05
C ASP A 378 0.99 24.07 -0.71
N ASP A 379 0.35 22.99 -0.25
CA ASP A 379 0.39 21.65 -0.86
C ASP A 379 -0.23 21.63 -2.26
N TRP A 380 -1.34 22.35 -2.47
CA TRP A 380 -1.94 22.52 -3.79
C TRP A 380 -0.97 23.16 -4.77
N ASN A 381 -0.27 24.21 -4.33
CA ASN A 381 0.72 24.91 -5.15
C ASN A 381 1.93 24.03 -5.45
N ASP A 382 2.42 23.28 -4.46
CA ASP A 382 3.54 22.34 -4.62
C ASP A 382 3.19 21.19 -5.58
N TRP A 383 2.02 20.57 -5.40
CA TRP A 383 1.55 19.50 -6.27
C TRP A 383 1.33 19.98 -7.71
N ASN A 384 0.71 21.14 -7.91
CA ASN A 384 0.54 21.70 -9.26
C ASN A 384 1.88 22.01 -9.94
N LYS A 385 2.87 22.52 -9.20
CA LYS A 385 4.24 22.72 -9.71
C LYS A 385 4.87 21.39 -10.10
N TRP A 386 4.80 20.37 -9.24
CA TRP A 386 5.34 19.04 -9.52
C TRP A 386 4.67 18.35 -10.72
N VAL A 387 3.34 18.39 -10.80
CA VAL A 387 2.57 17.81 -11.91
C VAL A 387 2.83 18.53 -13.21
N SER A 388 3.02 19.84 -13.21
CA SER A 388 3.24 20.63 -14.43
C SER A 388 4.68 20.55 -14.96
N ASN A 389 5.66 20.37 -14.08
CA ASN A 389 7.07 20.36 -14.44
C ASN A 389 7.41 19.21 -15.41
N ARG A 390 8.24 19.48 -16.42
CA ARG A 390 8.70 18.44 -17.35
C ARG A 390 9.93 17.74 -16.78
N GLY A 391 10.09 16.46 -17.09
CA GLY A 391 11.25 15.69 -16.70
C GLY A 391 12.46 16.01 -17.58
N GLY A 392 13.59 15.41 -17.24
CA GLY A 392 14.83 15.49 -17.99
C GLY A 392 15.87 14.55 -17.38
N ILE A 393 16.96 14.31 -18.10
CA ILE A 393 18.07 13.49 -17.60
C ILE A 393 18.63 14.15 -16.34
N GLY A 394 18.67 13.41 -15.23
CA GLY A 394 19.16 13.91 -13.94
C GLY A 394 18.18 14.77 -13.15
N VAL A 395 16.94 14.98 -13.61
CA VAL A 395 15.91 15.68 -12.81
C VAL A 395 15.36 14.74 -11.75
N PRO A 396 15.47 15.08 -10.46
CA PRO A 396 14.98 14.24 -9.37
C PRO A 396 13.45 13.99 -9.44
N ALA A 397 13.02 12.79 -9.04
CA ALA A 397 11.61 12.38 -9.03
C ALA A 397 10.73 13.26 -8.11
N ASP A 398 11.32 13.87 -7.10
CA ASP A 398 10.64 14.77 -6.18
C ASP A 398 10.28 16.13 -6.81
N LYS A 399 10.92 16.51 -7.92
CA LYS A 399 10.71 17.82 -8.58
C LYS A 399 9.88 17.75 -9.86
N SER A 400 9.72 16.56 -10.43
CA SER A 400 9.02 16.37 -11.71
C SER A 400 8.17 15.11 -11.72
N TRP A 401 6.91 15.26 -12.12
CA TRP A 401 6.00 14.14 -12.34
C TRP A 401 6.52 13.16 -13.39
N GLU A 402 7.16 13.65 -14.45
CA GLU A 402 7.63 12.78 -15.55
C GLU A 402 8.80 11.91 -15.09
N SER A 403 9.75 12.46 -14.32
CA SER A 403 10.85 11.69 -13.73
C SER A 403 10.33 10.65 -12.72
N TRP A 404 9.37 11.03 -11.87
CA TRP A 404 8.72 10.08 -10.95
C TRP A 404 8.00 8.97 -11.70
N TRP A 405 7.27 9.31 -12.75
CA TRP A 405 6.49 8.36 -13.52
C TRP A 405 7.36 7.34 -14.26
N GLU A 406 8.52 7.79 -14.78
CA GLU A 406 9.50 6.89 -15.37
C GLU A 406 10.17 5.99 -14.34
N LYS A 407 10.51 6.51 -13.14
CA LYS A 407 11.06 5.72 -12.04
C LYS A 407 10.09 4.66 -11.55
N GLU A 408 8.81 4.99 -11.41
CA GLU A 408 7.81 4.06 -10.89
C GLU A 408 7.66 2.81 -11.77
N GLN A 409 7.82 2.97 -13.09
CA GLN A 409 7.75 1.89 -14.09
C GLN A 409 9.06 1.13 -14.30
N GLU A 410 10.13 1.48 -13.61
CA GLU A 410 11.47 0.93 -13.88
C GLU A 410 11.52 -0.60 -13.73
N HIS A 411 10.76 -1.15 -12.79
CA HIS A 411 10.63 -2.60 -12.56
C HIS A 411 10.19 -3.38 -13.81
N LEU A 412 9.35 -2.80 -14.67
CA LEU A 412 8.89 -3.45 -15.91
C LEU A 412 10.01 -3.67 -16.92
N LYS A 413 11.09 -2.86 -16.86
CA LYS A 413 12.26 -3.01 -17.74
C LYS A 413 13.02 -4.30 -17.46
N TYR A 414 13.00 -4.76 -16.20
CA TYR A 414 13.72 -5.94 -15.74
C TYR A 414 12.82 -7.17 -15.59
N SER A 415 11.52 -7.02 -15.85
CA SER A 415 10.55 -8.10 -15.76
C SER A 415 10.74 -9.14 -16.87
N GLY A 416 10.63 -10.43 -16.52
CA GLY A 416 10.60 -11.52 -17.49
C GLY A 416 9.34 -11.50 -18.37
N LYS A 417 9.37 -12.26 -19.49
CA LYS A 417 8.25 -12.37 -20.43
C LYS A 417 6.93 -12.80 -19.76
N LEU A 418 7.01 -13.73 -18.80
CA LEU A 418 5.84 -14.19 -18.05
C LEU A 418 5.25 -13.08 -17.17
N GLY A 419 6.07 -12.29 -16.49
CA GLY A 419 5.61 -11.15 -15.69
C GLY A 419 4.90 -10.10 -16.56
N ILE A 420 5.45 -9.80 -17.75
CA ILE A 420 4.80 -8.90 -18.72
C ILE A 420 3.47 -9.48 -19.22
N LEU A 421 3.42 -10.79 -19.51
CA LEU A 421 2.18 -11.46 -19.91
C LEU A 421 1.12 -11.37 -18.81
N ILE A 422 1.50 -11.60 -17.55
CA ILE A 422 0.59 -11.51 -16.40
C ILE A 422 0.05 -10.08 -16.25
N GLU A 423 0.87 -9.04 -16.41
CA GLU A 423 0.41 -7.65 -16.39
C GLU A 423 -0.65 -7.36 -17.46
N ILE A 424 -0.44 -7.88 -18.67
CA ILE A 424 -1.41 -7.74 -19.78
C ILE A 424 -2.70 -8.52 -19.46
N VAL A 425 -2.59 -9.75 -18.96
CA VAL A 425 -3.74 -10.59 -18.55
C VAL A 425 -4.54 -9.90 -17.46
N LEU A 426 -3.87 -9.34 -16.45
CA LEU A 426 -4.52 -8.59 -15.39
C LEU A 426 -5.21 -7.34 -15.93
N ALA A 427 -4.62 -6.62 -16.90
CA ALA A 427 -5.23 -5.45 -17.51
C ALA A 427 -6.50 -5.78 -18.34
N PHE A 428 -6.62 -7.00 -18.88
CA PHE A 428 -7.81 -7.42 -19.64
C PHE A 428 -9.12 -7.33 -18.84
N ARG A 429 -9.05 -7.41 -17.50
CA ARG A 429 -10.23 -7.28 -16.63
C ARG A 429 -11.01 -5.98 -16.85
N PHE A 430 -10.32 -4.88 -17.17
CA PHE A 430 -10.96 -3.58 -17.39
C PHE A 430 -11.79 -3.54 -18.69
N PHE A 431 -11.47 -4.38 -19.67
CA PHE A 431 -12.21 -4.47 -20.93
C PHE A 431 -13.45 -5.36 -20.80
N ILE A 432 -13.34 -6.46 -20.05
CA ILE A 432 -14.49 -7.31 -19.70
C ILE A 432 -15.51 -6.50 -18.89
N TYR A 433 -15.01 -5.72 -17.95
CA TYR A 433 -15.79 -4.77 -17.16
C TYR A 433 -16.56 -3.77 -18.04
N GLN A 434 -15.90 -3.16 -19.04
CA GLN A 434 -16.54 -2.23 -19.98
C GLN A 434 -17.62 -2.91 -20.80
N TYR A 435 -17.32 -4.11 -21.31
CA TYR A 435 -18.28 -4.91 -22.09
C TYR A 435 -19.57 -5.14 -21.32
N GLY A 436 -19.48 -5.58 -20.06
CA GLY A 436 -20.66 -5.84 -19.25
C GLY A 436 -21.46 -4.57 -18.93
N LEU A 437 -20.81 -3.43 -18.67
CA LEU A 437 -21.53 -2.17 -18.45
C LEU A 437 -22.23 -1.65 -19.71
N VAL A 438 -21.58 -1.73 -20.87
CA VAL A 438 -22.17 -1.31 -22.16
C VAL A 438 -23.39 -2.17 -22.52
N TYR A 439 -23.38 -3.44 -22.12
CA TYR A 439 -24.52 -4.35 -22.30
C TYR A 439 -25.76 -3.95 -21.49
N HIS A 440 -25.58 -3.31 -20.33
CA HIS A 440 -26.65 -2.88 -19.43
C HIS A 440 -27.14 -1.43 -19.66
N LEU A 441 -26.55 -0.70 -20.59
CA LEU A 441 -27.01 0.65 -20.95
C LEU A 441 -28.44 0.63 -21.49
N ASN A 442 -29.28 1.59 -21.10
CA ASN A 442 -30.67 1.63 -21.55
C ASN A 442 -30.80 1.80 -23.07
N MET A 443 -29.85 2.53 -23.67
CA MET A 443 -29.76 2.77 -25.12
C MET A 443 -29.58 1.47 -25.94
N THR A 444 -28.95 0.44 -25.37
CA THR A 444 -28.53 -0.79 -26.09
C THR A 444 -29.48 -1.96 -25.84
N ARG A 445 -30.55 -1.76 -25.04
CA ARG A 445 -31.56 -2.80 -24.73
C ARG A 445 -32.21 -3.43 -25.98
N LYS A 446 -32.37 -2.68 -27.07
CA LYS A 446 -32.99 -3.16 -28.33
C LYS A 446 -32.03 -3.96 -29.22
N THR A 447 -30.71 -3.75 -29.14
CA THR A 447 -29.71 -4.41 -29.98
C THR A 447 -28.49 -4.81 -29.15
N ARG A 448 -28.54 -6.00 -28.55
CA ARG A 448 -27.48 -6.53 -27.68
C ARG A 448 -26.37 -7.25 -28.46
N SER A 449 -25.82 -6.60 -29.49
CA SER A 449 -24.79 -7.20 -30.34
C SER A 449 -23.37 -6.80 -29.91
N ILE A 450 -22.38 -7.66 -30.19
CA ILE A 450 -20.96 -7.38 -29.98
C ILE A 450 -20.51 -6.11 -30.75
N LEU A 451 -21.22 -5.75 -31.82
CA LEU A 451 -20.99 -4.54 -32.60
C LEU A 451 -21.16 -3.26 -31.77
N VAL A 452 -22.07 -3.25 -30.79
CA VAL A 452 -22.26 -2.11 -29.87
C VAL A 452 -21.02 -1.90 -29.01
N TYR A 453 -20.44 -3.01 -28.51
CA TYR A 453 -19.16 -2.94 -27.81
C TYR A 453 -18.06 -2.44 -28.74
N GLY A 454 -17.95 -2.96 -29.97
CA GLY A 454 -17.01 -2.44 -30.97
C GLY A 454 -17.19 -0.94 -31.27
N MET A 455 -18.43 -0.45 -31.31
CA MET A 455 -18.74 0.97 -31.49
C MET A 455 -18.28 1.82 -30.30
N SER A 456 -18.36 1.29 -29.07
CA SER A 456 -17.86 1.98 -27.88
C SER A 456 -16.36 2.27 -27.93
N TRP A 457 -15.58 1.46 -28.66
CA TRP A 457 -14.15 1.73 -28.88
C TRP A 457 -13.89 2.94 -29.77
N LEU A 458 -14.83 3.36 -30.61
CA LEU A 458 -14.69 4.61 -31.36
C LEU A 458 -14.65 5.82 -30.43
N VAL A 459 -15.36 5.77 -29.30
CA VAL A 459 -15.30 6.83 -28.27
C VAL A 459 -13.89 6.92 -27.68
N ILE A 460 -13.30 5.77 -27.35
CA ILE A 460 -11.92 5.70 -26.83
C ILE A 460 -10.93 6.21 -27.89
N LEU A 461 -11.08 5.79 -29.14
CA LEU A 461 -10.24 6.25 -30.26
C LEU A 461 -10.36 7.77 -30.44
N ALA A 462 -11.57 8.33 -30.39
CA ALA A 462 -11.82 9.76 -30.50
C ALA A 462 -11.13 10.53 -29.36
N VAL A 463 -11.26 10.07 -28.10
CA VAL A 463 -10.58 10.67 -26.95
C VAL A 463 -9.05 10.61 -27.12
N LEU A 464 -8.50 9.48 -27.56
CA LEU A 464 -7.06 9.34 -27.82
C LEU A 464 -6.58 10.24 -28.96
N LEU A 465 -7.38 10.42 -30.02
CA LEU A 465 -7.08 11.33 -31.12
C LEU A 465 -7.08 12.79 -30.64
N VAL A 466 -8.08 13.21 -29.87
CA VAL A 466 -8.14 14.54 -29.27
C VAL A 466 -6.94 14.78 -28.35
N MET A 467 -6.59 13.82 -27.50
CA MET A 467 -5.41 13.93 -26.64
C MET A 467 -4.12 14.04 -27.45
N LYS A 468 -4.00 13.30 -28.56
CA LYS A 468 -2.86 13.37 -29.48
C LYS A 468 -2.79 14.75 -30.15
N THR A 469 -3.89 15.29 -30.66
CA THR A 469 -3.93 16.61 -31.32
C THR A 469 -3.56 17.72 -30.33
N VAL A 470 -4.07 17.67 -29.09
CA VAL A 470 -3.69 18.61 -28.02
C VAL A 470 -2.22 18.50 -27.65
N SER A 471 -1.67 17.28 -27.55
CA SER A 471 -0.26 17.04 -27.20
C SER A 471 0.69 17.56 -28.28
N VAL A 472 0.40 17.24 -29.55
CA VAL A 472 1.17 17.73 -30.71
C VAL A 472 1.04 19.25 -30.86
N GLY A 473 -0.18 19.78 -30.71
CA GLY A 473 -0.44 21.21 -30.74
C GLY A 473 0.34 21.95 -29.65
N ARG A 474 0.43 21.37 -28.44
CA ARG A 474 1.24 21.93 -27.34
C ARG A 474 2.72 21.94 -27.67
N ARG A 475 3.26 20.93 -28.37
CA ARG A 475 4.68 20.93 -28.76
C ARG A 475 5.00 21.94 -29.85
N ARG A 476 4.13 22.08 -30.85
CA ARG A 476 4.36 22.96 -32.00
C ARG A 476 4.04 24.43 -31.73
N PHE A 477 2.97 24.73 -31.02
CA PHE A 477 2.44 26.10 -30.92
C PHE A 477 2.65 26.78 -29.56
N SER A 478 2.93 26.01 -28.49
CA SER A 478 3.03 26.59 -27.13
C SER A 478 4.19 27.55 -26.94
N ALA A 479 5.29 27.40 -27.69
CA ALA A 479 6.49 28.24 -27.53
C ALA A 479 6.36 29.57 -28.26
N ASN A 480 5.77 29.55 -29.47
CA ASN A 480 5.78 30.72 -30.37
C ASN A 480 4.44 31.47 -30.42
N PHE A 481 3.30 30.82 -30.12
CA PHE A 481 1.97 31.43 -30.26
C PHE A 481 1.00 31.02 -29.13
N GLN A 482 1.16 31.62 -27.95
CA GLN A 482 0.33 31.29 -26.77
C GLN A 482 -1.17 31.55 -26.99
N LEU A 483 -1.53 32.62 -27.71
CA LEU A 483 -2.93 33.02 -27.92
C LEU A 483 -3.65 32.08 -28.90
N ILE A 484 -2.98 31.73 -30.02
CA ILE A 484 -3.47 30.72 -30.98
C ILE A 484 -3.64 29.38 -30.29
N PHE A 485 -2.73 28.99 -29.41
CA PHE A 485 -2.84 27.74 -28.68
C PHE A 485 -3.99 27.72 -27.66
N ARG A 486 -4.30 28.85 -26.99
CA ARG A 486 -5.50 28.97 -26.13
C ARG A 486 -6.78 28.88 -26.94
N LEU A 487 -6.83 29.55 -28.09
CA LEU A 487 -8.00 29.53 -28.98
C LEU A 487 -8.21 28.13 -29.59
N PHE A 488 -7.13 27.44 -29.96
CA PHE A 488 -7.15 26.05 -30.41
C PHE A 488 -7.68 25.10 -29.32
N LYS A 489 -7.26 25.26 -28.06
CA LYS A 489 -7.82 24.51 -26.92
C LYS A 489 -9.30 24.78 -26.72
N PHE A 490 -9.71 26.04 -26.81
CA PHE A 490 -11.11 26.43 -26.68
C PHE A 490 -11.97 25.83 -27.79
N LEU A 491 -11.48 25.84 -29.04
CA LEU A 491 -12.17 25.22 -30.17
C LEU A 491 -12.31 23.69 -29.97
N ILE A 492 -11.24 23.01 -29.54
CA ILE A 492 -11.29 21.57 -29.21
C ILE A 492 -12.28 21.29 -28.09
N PHE A 493 -12.33 22.16 -27.08
CA PHE A 493 -13.27 22.02 -25.98
C PHE A 493 -14.72 22.19 -26.43
N ILE A 494 -15.00 23.19 -27.28
CA ILE A 494 -16.34 23.39 -27.86
C ILE A 494 -16.73 22.22 -28.75
N THR A 495 -15.84 21.74 -29.62
CA THR A 495 -16.18 20.60 -30.49
C THR A 495 -16.40 19.33 -29.68
N PHE A 496 -15.60 19.08 -28.65
CA PHE A 496 -15.83 17.98 -27.72
C PHE A 496 -17.17 18.12 -26.98
N LEU A 497 -17.49 19.32 -26.48
CA LEU A 497 -18.75 19.58 -25.77
C LEU A 497 -19.95 19.41 -26.72
N ALA A 498 -19.85 19.88 -27.96
CA ALA A 498 -20.88 19.70 -28.97
C ALA A 498 -21.09 18.21 -29.31
N ILE A 499 -20.00 17.43 -29.47
CA ILE A 499 -20.07 15.97 -29.69
C ILE A 499 -20.68 15.26 -28.48
N LEU A 500 -20.31 15.66 -27.26
CA LEU A 500 -20.88 15.09 -26.05
C LEU A 500 -22.38 15.39 -25.94
N ILE A 501 -22.79 16.64 -26.21
CA ILE A 501 -24.20 17.05 -26.19
C ILE A 501 -24.99 16.30 -27.26
N THR A 502 -24.47 16.12 -28.47
CA THR A 502 -25.16 15.35 -29.51
C THR A 502 -25.28 13.86 -29.15
N ILE A 503 -24.23 13.26 -28.57
CA ILE A 503 -24.27 11.88 -28.07
C ILE A 503 -25.24 11.71 -26.89
N ILE A 504 -25.50 12.75 -26.09
CA ILE A 504 -26.49 12.71 -25.00
C ILE A 504 -27.91 12.96 -25.52
N ALA A 505 -28.06 13.93 -26.41
CA ALA A 505 -29.36 14.41 -26.88
C ALA A 505 -30.02 13.48 -27.91
N ILE A 506 -29.24 12.92 -28.85
CA ILE A 506 -29.77 12.04 -29.90
C ILE A 506 -30.35 10.73 -29.33
N PRO A 507 -29.68 10.05 -28.37
CA PRO A 507 -30.20 8.80 -27.81
C PRO A 507 -31.09 8.99 -26.58
N HIS A 508 -31.39 10.24 -26.17
CA HIS A 508 -32.09 10.56 -24.92
C HIS A 508 -31.47 9.86 -23.69
N MET A 509 -30.16 10.02 -23.48
CA MET A 509 -29.46 9.35 -22.38
C MET A 509 -29.95 9.84 -21.02
N THR A 510 -30.20 8.91 -20.09
CA THR A 510 -30.51 9.26 -18.71
C THR A 510 -29.23 9.66 -17.95
N LEU A 511 -29.38 10.38 -16.83
CA LEU A 511 -28.24 10.69 -15.94
C LEU A 511 -27.48 9.43 -15.48
N GLN A 512 -28.22 8.33 -15.25
CA GLN A 512 -27.63 7.04 -14.91
C GLN A 512 -26.77 6.48 -16.05
N ASP A 513 -27.23 6.56 -17.30
CA ASP A 513 -26.46 6.09 -18.46
C ASP A 513 -25.15 6.90 -18.64
N ILE A 514 -25.16 8.21 -18.34
CA ILE A 514 -23.96 9.05 -18.39
C ILE A 514 -22.93 8.61 -17.33
N ILE A 515 -23.39 8.36 -16.11
CA ILE A 515 -22.54 7.86 -15.02
C ILE A 515 -21.96 6.50 -15.38
N VAL A 516 -22.78 5.58 -15.89
CA VAL A 516 -22.35 4.24 -16.30
C VAL A 516 -21.32 4.31 -17.44
N CYS A 517 -21.50 5.20 -18.41
CA CYS A 517 -20.49 5.43 -19.45
C CYS A 517 -19.16 5.92 -18.88
N LEU A 518 -19.18 6.90 -17.97
CA LEU A 518 -17.96 7.38 -17.31
C LEU A 518 -17.27 6.27 -16.51
N LEU A 519 -18.05 5.48 -15.76
CA LEU A 519 -17.55 4.33 -15.02
C LEU A 519 -17.05 3.22 -15.95
N ALA A 520 -17.58 3.06 -17.16
CA ALA A 520 -17.10 2.10 -18.14
C ALA A 520 -15.77 2.52 -18.77
N PHE A 521 -15.68 3.76 -19.28
CA PHE A 521 -14.54 4.21 -20.07
C PHE A 521 -13.30 4.58 -19.24
N LEU A 522 -13.47 5.10 -18.01
CA LEU A 522 -12.33 5.48 -17.17
C LEU A 522 -11.42 4.28 -16.85
N PRO A 523 -11.92 3.13 -16.37
CA PRO A 523 -11.09 1.94 -16.14
C PRO A 523 -10.54 1.34 -17.44
N THR A 524 -11.27 1.39 -18.56
CA THR A 524 -10.74 0.90 -19.85
C THR A 524 -9.52 1.70 -20.30
N GLY A 525 -9.58 3.04 -20.24
CA GLY A 525 -8.43 3.87 -20.61
C GLY A 525 -7.24 3.65 -19.67
N TRP A 526 -7.48 3.33 -18.40
CA TRP A 526 -6.44 2.88 -17.47
C TRP A 526 -5.84 1.53 -17.88
N GLY A 527 -6.67 0.55 -18.24
CA GLY A 527 -6.24 -0.75 -18.76
C GLY A 527 -5.37 -0.62 -20.02
N LEU A 528 -5.75 0.25 -20.96
CA LEU A 528 -4.93 0.57 -22.15
C LEU A 528 -3.57 1.16 -21.75
N LEU A 529 -3.57 2.03 -20.74
CA LEU A 529 -2.35 2.66 -20.22
C LEU A 529 -1.44 1.65 -19.51
N LEU A 530 -1.97 0.64 -18.82
CA LEU A 530 -1.20 -0.47 -18.24
C LEU A 530 -0.57 -1.35 -19.34
N ILE A 531 -1.35 -1.74 -20.35
CA ILE A 531 -0.84 -2.51 -21.50
C ILE A 531 0.25 -1.71 -22.23
N ALA A 532 0.05 -0.42 -22.43
CA ALA A 532 1.04 0.44 -23.08
C ALA A 532 2.35 0.57 -22.28
N GLN A 533 2.28 0.49 -20.94
CA GLN A 533 3.46 0.46 -20.08
C GLN A 533 4.19 -0.87 -20.14
N ALA A 534 3.46 -1.98 -20.06
CA ALA A 534 4.02 -3.33 -20.21
C ALA A 534 4.71 -3.50 -21.58
N CYS A 535 4.14 -2.94 -22.64
CA CYS A 535 4.65 -2.97 -24.00
C CYS A 535 5.47 -1.73 -24.41
N LYS A 536 6.13 -1.05 -23.45
CA LYS A 536 6.83 0.23 -23.66
C LYS A 536 7.75 0.26 -24.89
N SER A 537 8.53 -0.78 -25.13
CA SER A 537 9.45 -0.86 -26.28
C SER A 537 8.72 -0.80 -27.63
N ALA A 538 7.64 -1.56 -27.78
CA ALA A 538 6.82 -1.55 -29.00
C ALA A 538 6.11 -0.19 -29.18
N VAL A 539 5.53 0.36 -28.12
CA VAL A 539 4.82 1.65 -28.17
C VAL A 539 5.76 2.81 -28.53
N ARG A 540 7.02 2.75 -28.08
CA ARG A 540 8.06 3.72 -28.47
C ARG A 540 8.41 3.60 -29.95
N LEU A 541 8.51 2.38 -30.49
CA LEU A 541 8.76 2.14 -31.91
C LEU A 541 7.67 2.78 -32.80
N PHE A 542 6.40 2.67 -32.40
CA PHE A 542 5.27 3.32 -33.09
C PHE A 542 5.15 4.84 -32.86
N GLY A 543 6.06 5.45 -32.09
CA GLY A 543 6.03 6.89 -31.81
C GLY A 543 4.86 7.36 -30.93
N LEU A 544 4.11 6.45 -30.30
CA LEU A 544 2.91 6.76 -29.52
C LEU A 544 3.21 7.08 -28.05
N TRP A 545 4.44 6.89 -27.58
CA TRP A 545 4.83 7.11 -26.18
C TRP A 545 4.53 8.53 -25.67
N GLY A 546 4.63 9.54 -26.54
CA GLY A 546 4.28 10.92 -26.20
C GLY A 546 2.79 11.09 -25.84
N SER A 547 1.90 10.35 -26.52
CA SER A 547 0.46 10.33 -26.23
C SER A 547 0.17 9.56 -24.95
N VAL A 548 0.82 8.43 -24.72
CA VAL A 548 0.68 7.64 -23.49
C VAL A 548 1.09 8.46 -22.27
N LYS A 549 2.20 9.20 -22.35
CA LYS A 549 2.60 10.13 -21.27
C LYS A 549 1.57 11.22 -21.02
N ALA A 550 0.98 11.80 -22.06
CA ALA A 550 -0.05 12.83 -21.91
C ALA A 550 -1.32 12.26 -21.26
N LEU A 551 -1.75 11.06 -21.68
CA LEU A 551 -2.90 10.36 -21.08
C LEU A 551 -2.64 10.03 -19.61
N ALA A 552 -1.48 9.47 -19.31
CA ALA A 552 -1.08 9.14 -17.93
C ALA A 552 -1.12 10.37 -17.03
N ARG A 553 -0.59 11.50 -17.50
CA ARG A 553 -0.65 12.76 -16.74
C ARG A 553 -2.09 13.19 -16.47
N GLY A 554 -2.98 13.02 -17.45
CA GLY A 554 -4.41 13.32 -17.30
C GLY A 554 -5.05 12.50 -16.19
N TYR A 555 -4.81 11.18 -16.18
CA TYR A 555 -5.30 10.30 -15.11
C TYR A 555 -4.75 10.71 -13.74
N GLU A 556 -3.46 11.00 -13.63
CA GLU A 556 -2.83 11.40 -12.36
C GLU A 556 -3.39 12.74 -11.84
N ILE A 557 -3.72 13.68 -12.73
CA ILE A 557 -4.39 14.93 -12.36
C ILE A 557 -5.80 14.63 -11.81
N VAL A 558 -6.57 13.79 -12.50
CA VAL A 558 -7.94 13.43 -12.06
C VAL A 558 -7.91 12.72 -10.71
N LEU A 559 -7.04 11.73 -10.54
CA LEU A 559 -6.89 11.00 -9.28
C LEU A 559 -6.44 11.93 -8.14
N GLY A 560 -5.45 12.80 -8.40
CA GLY A 560 -5.01 13.79 -7.42
C GLY A 560 -6.10 14.78 -7.03
N LEU A 561 -6.91 15.26 -7.99
CA LEU A 561 -8.06 16.12 -7.73
C LEU A 561 -9.15 15.43 -6.89
N LEU A 562 -9.48 14.18 -7.22
CA LEU A 562 -10.47 13.38 -6.49
C LEU A 562 -10.03 13.14 -5.04
N LEU A 563 -8.72 12.98 -4.78
CA LEU A 563 -8.19 12.87 -3.42
C LEU A 563 -8.14 14.23 -2.70
N PHE A 564 -7.68 15.26 -3.39
CA PHE A 564 -7.44 16.57 -2.80
C PHE A 564 -8.75 17.28 -2.42
N SER A 565 -9.81 17.12 -3.21
CA SER A 565 -11.08 17.85 -3.00
C SER A 565 -11.74 17.53 -1.65
N PRO A 566 -11.93 16.25 -1.24
CA PRO A 566 -12.43 15.93 0.10
C PRO A 566 -11.54 16.44 1.22
N ILE A 567 -10.20 16.39 1.05
CA ILE A 567 -9.25 16.87 2.06
C ILE A 567 -9.36 18.38 2.24
N ALA A 568 -9.41 19.13 1.13
CA ALA A 568 -9.58 20.57 1.13
C ALA A 568 -10.93 20.98 1.74
N PHE A 569 -12.00 20.23 1.44
CA PHE A 569 -13.30 20.44 2.06
C PHE A 569 -13.26 20.23 3.57
N LEU A 570 -12.64 19.14 4.05
CA LEU A 570 -12.48 18.88 5.49
C LEU A 570 -11.60 19.92 6.18
N ALA A 571 -10.55 20.40 5.51
CA ALA A 571 -9.64 21.42 6.01
C ALA A 571 -10.30 22.81 6.15
N TRP A 572 -11.44 23.03 5.50
CA TRP A 572 -12.24 24.25 5.69
C TRP A 572 -12.80 24.34 7.11
N PHE A 573 -13.00 23.20 7.78
CA PHE A 573 -13.58 23.13 9.11
C PHE A 573 -12.49 23.06 10.19
N PRO A 574 -12.29 24.12 11.02
CA PRO A 574 -11.18 24.17 11.99
C PRO A 574 -11.23 23.04 13.02
N PHE A 575 -12.42 22.58 13.40
CA PHE A 575 -12.59 21.51 14.39
C PHE A 575 -11.97 20.18 13.95
N VAL A 576 -11.87 19.91 12.63
CA VAL A 576 -11.30 18.66 12.11
C VAL A 576 -9.81 18.58 12.43
N SER A 577 -9.08 19.68 12.22
CA SER A 577 -7.66 19.75 12.57
C SER A 577 -7.43 19.62 14.08
N GLU A 578 -8.27 20.26 14.91
CA GLU A 578 -8.17 20.11 16.36
C GLU A 578 -8.47 18.68 16.82
N PHE A 579 -9.50 18.05 16.28
CA PHE A 579 -9.88 16.68 16.60
C PHE A 579 -8.75 15.72 16.23
N GLN A 580 -8.21 15.84 15.00
CA GLN A 580 -7.06 15.05 14.54
C GLN A 580 -5.88 15.17 15.52
N MET A 581 -5.51 16.39 15.90
CA MET A 581 -4.36 16.63 16.78
C MET A 581 -4.56 16.11 18.20
N ARG A 582 -5.79 16.12 18.73
CA ARG A 582 -6.08 15.62 20.08
C ARG A 582 -6.16 14.09 20.14
N VAL A 583 -6.70 13.45 19.11
CA VAL A 583 -6.92 12.00 19.10
C VAL A 583 -5.65 11.25 18.71
N LEU A 584 -4.89 11.73 17.73
CA LEU A 584 -3.80 10.97 17.12
C LEU A 584 -2.40 11.33 17.66
N PHE A 585 -2.29 12.47 18.33
CA PHE A 585 -0.99 12.95 18.81
C PHE A 585 -1.03 13.28 20.30
N ASN A 586 0.04 12.92 21.02
CA ASN A 586 0.14 13.07 22.47
C ASN A 586 0.06 14.56 22.88
N GLN A 587 -0.51 14.89 24.04
CA GLN A 587 -0.59 16.27 24.56
C GLN A 587 0.78 16.93 24.74
N ALA A 588 1.82 16.16 25.08
CA ALA A 588 3.19 16.69 25.13
C ALA A 588 3.72 17.08 23.73
N PHE A 589 3.34 16.30 22.71
CA PHE A 589 3.67 16.55 21.30
C PHE A 589 2.84 17.72 20.74
N SER A 590 1.55 17.83 21.09
CA SER A 590 0.70 18.95 20.68
C SER A 590 1.18 20.28 21.26
N ARG A 591 1.66 20.30 22.52
CA ARG A 591 2.33 21.46 23.11
C ARG A 591 3.61 21.85 22.36
N GLY A 592 4.46 20.87 22.01
CA GLY A 592 5.66 21.13 21.20
C GLY A 592 5.36 21.70 19.80
N LEU A 593 4.30 21.21 19.15
CA LEU A 593 3.82 21.73 17.86
C LEU A 593 3.18 23.12 17.98
N GLN A 594 2.45 23.41 19.05
CA GLN A 594 1.91 24.74 19.34
C GLN A 594 3.05 25.75 19.55
N ILE A 595 4.07 25.39 20.32
CA ILE A 595 5.28 26.22 20.50
C ILE A 595 6.00 26.43 19.16
N SER A 596 6.14 25.38 18.33
CA SER A 596 6.72 25.48 16.98
C SER A 596 5.91 26.40 16.06
N ARG A 597 4.57 26.34 16.08
CA ARG A 597 3.70 27.26 15.34
C ARG A 597 3.92 28.71 15.79
N ILE A 598 3.96 28.97 17.11
CA ILE A 598 4.19 30.32 17.67
C ILE A 598 5.58 30.84 17.29
N LEU A 599 6.63 30.03 17.40
CA LEU A 599 7.99 30.39 17.02
C LEU A 599 8.13 30.58 15.49
N GLY A 600 7.43 29.79 14.69
CA GLY A 600 7.38 29.90 13.23
C GLY A 600 6.73 31.20 12.76
N VAL A 601 5.68 31.66 13.45
CA VAL A 601 5.07 32.98 13.23
C VAL A 601 6.08 34.10 13.51
N HIS A 602 6.77 34.05 14.65
CA HIS A 602 7.84 35.02 14.95
C HIS A 602 9.02 35.01 13.97
N ARG A 603 9.32 33.86 13.36
CA ARG A 603 10.36 33.77 12.32
C ARG A 603 9.90 34.42 11.01
N LYS A 604 8.63 34.26 10.65
CA LYS A 604 7.99 34.92 9.49
C LYS A 604 7.90 36.43 9.67
N ASP A 605 7.58 36.91 10.87
CA ASP A 605 7.54 38.34 11.19
C ASP A 605 8.93 38.98 11.17
N ARG A 606 9.97 38.26 11.61
CA ARG A 606 11.36 38.72 11.51
C ARG A 606 11.89 38.78 10.07
N THR A 607 11.43 37.91 9.17
CA THR A 607 11.77 38.01 7.74
C THR A 607 11.01 39.14 7.06
N ARG A 608 9.79 39.47 7.50
CA ARG A 608 8.99 40.56 6.96
C ARG A 608 9.46 41.96 7.36
N ASN A 609 10.21 42.08 8.47
CA ASN A 609 10.84 43.32 8.91
C ASN A 609 12.29 43.50 8.38
N LYS A 610 12.73 42.64 7.44
CA LYS A 610 14.06 42.71 6.81
C LYS A 610 14.03 42.92 5.30
N ASP A 611 12.82 43.01 4.72
CA ASP A 611 12.54 43.57 3.40
C ASP A 611 11.84 44.93 3.63
#